data_AF-A0A6M0WT86-F1
#
_entry.id   AF-A0A6M0WT86-F1
#
_cell.length_a   1.000
_cell.length_b   1.000
_cell.length_c   1.000
_cell.angle_alpha   90.00
_cell.angle_beta   90.00
_cell.angle_gamma   90.00
#
_symmetry.space_group_name_H-M   'P 1'
#
loop_
_entity.id
_entity.type
_entity.pdbx_description
1 polymer ?
#
loop_
_entity_poly.entity_id
_entity_poly.type
_entity_poly.pdbx_seq_one_letter_code
_entity_poly.pdbx_strand_id
1 'polypeptide(L)'
;MLDKSIVDNNGNIIYSHILMDENNNILFSDIEIKITEDMQIVDIPNKTYIKPKLTGIEWIEGATEEEIQEWEEKNKPLPKEPSETEILQKQLLETQALVAELRYKTILKENGGI
;
A
#
# COMPACT_ATOMS: atom_id res chain seq x y z
N MET A 1 27.96 7.85 -2.01
CA MET A 1 26.81 8.19 -1.14
C MET A 1 26.02 6.93 -0.94
N LEU A 2 25.79 6.58 0.32
CA LEU A 2 25.12 5.35 0.73
C LEU A 2 23.85 5.74 1.48
N ASP A 3 22.77 5.01 1.23
CA ASP A 3 21.52 5.14 1.98
C ASP A 3 21.49 4.06 3.07
N LYS A 4 21.41 4.48 4.33
CA LYS A 4 21.61 3.61 5.50
C LYS A 4 20.48 3.78 6.53
N SER A 5 20.35 2.79 7.39
CA SER A 5 19.55 2.86 8.62
C SER A 5 20.45 2.78 9.85
N ILE A 6 19.98 3.32 10.96
CA ILE A 6 20.58 3.19 12.28
C ILE A 6 19.61 2.42 13.15
N VAL A 7 20.08 1.32 13.75
CA VAL A 7 19.29 0.44 14.63
C VAL A 7 19.81 0.46 16.06
N ASP A 8 18.93 0.15 17.02
CA ASP A 8 19.30 -0.13 18.41
C ASP A 8 19.92 -1.53 18.57
N ASN A 9 20.42 -1.84 19.77
CA ASN A 9 20.94 -3.17 20.12
C ASN A 9 19.94 -4.33 19.96
N ASN A 10 18.64 -4.05 19.87
CA ASN A 10 17.60 -5.05 19.64
C ASN A 10 17.26 -5.19 18.14
N GLY A 11 17.92 -4.42 17.26
CA GLY A 11 17.70 -4.39 15.83
C GLY A 11 16.49 -3.55 15.39
N ASN A 12 15.91 -2.74 16.27
CA ASN A 12 14.82 -1.84 15.90
C ASN A 12 15.38 -0.59 15.22
N ILE A 13 14.74 -0.14 14.15
CA ILE A 13 15.14 1.10 13.46
C ILE A 13 14.89 2.31 14.36
N ILE A 14 15.94 3.10 14.60
CA ILE A 14 15.89 4.41 15.25
C ILE A 14 15.80 5.50 14.19
N TYR A 15 16.63 5.39 13.15
CA TYR A 15 16.69 6.33 12.04
C TYR A 15 16.73 5.57 10.71
N SER A 16 15.96 6.01 9.73
CA SER A 16 15.94 5.43 8.38
C SER A 16 16.28 6.49 7.34
N HIS A 17 16.75 6.03 6.18
CA HIS A 17 17.11 6.87 5.03
C HIS A 17 18.15 7.94 5.33
N ILE A 18 19.23 7.57 6.02
CA ILE A 18 20.33 8.47 6.36
C ILE A 18 21.39 8.40 5.26
N LEU A 19 21.63 9.53 4.61
CA LEU A 19 22.64 9.66 3.57
C LEU A 19 24.02 9.81 4.19
N MET A 20 24.90 8.86 3.89
CA MET A 20 26.26 8.80 4.43
C MET A 20 27.31 8.70 3.31
N ASP A 21 28.55 9.08 3.62
CA ASP A 21 29.72 8.79 2.78
C ASP A 21 30.24 7.35 2.99
N GLU A 22 31.32 6.99 2.30
CA GLU A 22 31.94 5.67 2.40
C GLU A 22 32.60 5.40 3.78
N ASN A 23 32.83 6.45 4.57
CA ASN A 23 33.39 6.38 5.91
C ASN A 23 32.31 6.47 7.00
N ASN A 24 31.02 6.35 6.63
CA ASN A 24 29.86 6.51 7.51
C ASN A 24 29.71 7.91 8.15
N ASN A 25 30.29 8.95 7.54
CA ASN A 25 29.97 10.32 7.94
C ASN A 25 28.60 10.70 7.37
N ILE A 26 27.74 11.25 8.22
CA ILE A 26 26.44 11.78 7.81
C ILE A 26 26.67 12.98 6.91
N LEU A 27 26.15 12.89 5.68
CA LEU A 27 26.27 13.95 4.67
C LEU A 27 25.15 14.98 4.77
N PHE A 28 23.95 14.51 5.15
CA PHE A 28 22.77 15.35 5.29
C PHE A 28 21.81 14.72 6.29
N SER A 29 21.29 15.54 7.21
CA SER A 29 20.22 15.15 8.13
C SER A 29 19.46 16.41 8.57
N ASP A 30 18.13 16.34 8.53
CA ASP A 30 17.25 17.41 9.01
C ASP A 30 17.21 17.50 10.56
N ILE A 31 17.78 16.50 11.22
CA ILE A 31 17.87 16.40 12.68
C ILE A 31 19.31 16.11 13.11
N GLU A 32 19.69 16.56 14.31
CA GLU A 32 20.98 16.19 14.89
C GLU A 32 20.94 14.72 15.32
N ILE A 33 21.72 13.88 14.64
CA ILE A 33 21.85 12.45 14.94
C ILE A 33 23.13 12.26 15.76
N LYS A 34 22.96 11.73 16.98
CA LYS A 34 24.08 11.35 17.83
C LYS A 34 24.19 9.83 17.88
N ILE A 35 25.19 9.30 17.19
CA ILE A 35 25.48 7.86 17.18
C ILE A 35 26.20 7.51 18.49
N THR A 36 25.61 6.60 19.24
CA THR A 36 26.16 6.06 20.49
C THR A 36 26.64 4.61 20.29
N GLU A 37 27.37 4.05 21.25
CA GLU A 37 27.98 2.71 21.14
C GLU A 37 26.97 1.56 21.05
N ASP A 38 25.73 1.80 21.47
CA ASP A 38 24.59 0.87 21.41
C ASP A 38 23.79 0.96 20.10
N MET A 39 24.31 1.69 19.12
CA MET A 39 23.71 1.85 17.81
C MET A 39 24.56 1.22 16.71
N GLN A 40 23.89 0.66 15.70
CA GLN A 40 24.55 0.08 14.55
C GLN A 40 24.08 0.75 13.26
N ILE A 41 25.03 1.13 12.41
CA ILE A 41 24.75 1.60 11.05
C ILE A 41 24.68 0.37 10.14
N VAL A 42 23.57 0.24 9.42
CA VAL A 42 23.26 -0.94 8.60
C VAL A 42 22.65 -0.56 7.27
N ASP A 43 22.70 -1.47 6.30
CA ASP A 43 21.95 -1.34 5.06
C ASP A 43 20.45 -1.41 5.31
N ILE A 44 19.71 -0.63 4.53
CA ILE A 44 18.25 -0.59 4.57
C ILE A 44 17.67 -1.95 4.15
N PRO A 45 16.54 -2.39 4.75
CA PRO A 45 15.84 -3.59 4.30
C PRO A 45 15.56 -3.55 2.79
N ASN A 46 15.84 -4.67 2.11
CA ASN A 46 15.62 -4.84 0.67
C ASN A 46 14.17 -5.24 0.31
N LYS A 47 13.27 -5.23 1.28
CA LYS A 47 11.86 -5.59 1.17
C LYS A 47 11.03 -4.62 1.99
N THR A 48 9.75 -4.52 1.65
CA THR A 48 8.79 -3.77 2.45
C THR A 48 8.42 -4.57 3.68
N TYR A 49 8.70 -4.01 4.86
CA TYR A 49 8.20 -4.48 6.15
C TYR A 49 7.36 -3.37 6.76
N ILE A 50 6.32 -3.73 7.50
CA ILE A 50 5.49 -2.78 8.25
C ILE A 50 6.31 -2.22 9.41
N LYS A 51 7.08 -3.07 10.09
CA LYS A 51 7.96 -2.72 11.20
C LYS A 51 9.25 -3.53 11.10
N PRO A 52 10.19 -3.11 10.22
CA PRO A 52 11.42 -3.87 10.01
C PRO A 52 12.24 -4.01 11.28
N LYS A 53 12.76 -5.21 11.53
CA LYS A 53 13.66 -5.52 12.64
C LYS A 53 14.86 -6.34 12.17
N LEU A 54 16.06 -5.91 12.53
CA LEU A 54 17.29 -6.63 12.22
C LEU A 54 17.53 -7.74 13.23
N THR A 55 17.75 -8.97 12.77
CA THR A 55 18.11 -10.12 13.59
C THR A 55 19.40 -10.74 13.05
N GLY A 56 20.51 -10.50 13.75
CA GLY A 56 21.84 -10.91 13.28
C GLY A 56 22.25 -10.12 12.03
N ILE A 57 22.04 -10.70 10.85
CA ILE A 57 22.34 -10.08 9.55
C ILE A 57 21.12 -9.97 8.64
N GLU A 58 19.95 -10.43 9.07
CA GLU A 58 18.74 -10.48 8.26
C GLU A 58 17.67 -9.55 8.82
N TRP A 59 16.89 -8.95 7.92
CA TRP A 59 15.70 -8.20 8.27
C TRP A 59 14.49 -9.12 8.35
N ILE A 60 13.71 -8.97 9.41
CA ILE A 60 12.43 -9.67 9.63
C ILE A 60 11.31 -8.65 9.88
N GLU A 61 10.06 -9.12 9.78
CA GLU A 61 8.91 -8.37 10.25
C GLU A 61 8.87 -8.40 11.79
N GLY A 62 8.89 -7.21 12.39
CA GLY A 62 8.80 -7.02 13.83
C GLY A 62 7.39 -6.67 14.30
N ALA A 63 6.46 -6.44 13.38
CA ALA A 63 5.06 -6.21 13.69
C ALA A 63 4.38 -7.49 14.20
N THR A 64 3.47 -7.37 15.16
CA THR A 64 2.58 -8.49 15.53
C THR A 64 1.53 -8.73 14.46
N GLU A 65 0.86 -9.88 14.49
CA GLU A 65 -0.22 -10.18 13.54
C GLU A 65 -1.35 -9.14 13.62
N GLU A 66 -1.66 -8.67 14.84
CA GLU A 66 -2.66 -7.62 15.05
C GLU A 66 -2.21 -6.28 14.44
N GLU A 67 -0.95 -5.88 14.63
CA GLU A 67 -0.39 -4.66 14.00
C GLU A 67 -0.41 -4.76 12.46
N ILE A 68 -0.13 -5.96 11.92
CA ILE A 68 -0.20 -6.23 10.47
C ILE A 68 -1.63 -6.07 9.98
N GLN A 69 -2.61 -6.69 10.66
CA GLN A 69 -4.00 -6.59 10.28
C GLN A 69 -4.52 -5.14 10.33
N GLU A 70 -4.19 -4.39 11.39
CA GLU A 70 -4.55 -2.97 11.50
C GLU A 70 -3.94 -2.14 10.35
N TRP A 71 -2.69 -2.43 9.99
CA TRP A 71 -2.05 -1.76 8.86
C TRP A 71 -2.72 -2.11 7.54
N GLU A 72 -3.07 -3.37 7.30
CA GLU A 72 -3.77 -3.81 6.10
C GLU A 72 -5.15 -3.18 5.97
N GLU A 73 -5.91 -3.08 7.06
CA GLU A 73 -7.22 -2.43 7.06
C GLU A 73 -7.13 -0.93 6.79
N LYS A 74 -6.14 -0.24 7.39
CA LYS A 74 -5.91 1.19 7.21
C LYS A 74 -5.38 1.54 5.81
N ASN A 75 -4.55 0.68 5.23
CA ASN A 75 -3.92 0.91 3.93
C ASN A 75 -4.61 0.17 2.79
N LYS A 76 -5.77 -0.46 3.06
CA LYS A 76 -6.56 -1.13 2.05
C LYS A 76 -6.88 -0.13 0.93
N PRO A 77 -6.60 -0.46 -0.33
CA PRO A 77 -6.94 0.43 -1.43
C PRO A 77 -8.44 0.72 -1.37
N LEU A 78 -8.79 2.00 -1.40
CA LEU A 78 -10.18 2.39 -1.50
C LEU A 78 -10.79 1.73 -2.75
N PRO A 79 -12.05 1.28 -2.68
CA PRO A 79 -12.76 0.84 -3.87
C PRO A 79 -12.60 1.92 -4.94
N LYS A 80 -12.08 1.53 -6.10
CA LYS A 80 -11.95 2.46 -7.23
C LYS A 80 -13.36 2.97 -7.54
N GLU A 81 -13.57 4.28 -7.46
CA GLU A 81 -14.83 4.85 -7.93
C GLU A 81 -14.99 4.46 -9.41
N PRO A 82 -16.19 4.00 -9.81
CA PRO A 82 -16.42 3.66 -11.21
C PRO A 82 -16.14 4.88 -12.07
N SER A 83 -15.35 4.68 -13.11
CA SER A 83 -15.09 5.70 -14.12
C SER A 83 -16.38 6.14 -14.80
N GLU A 84 -16.39 7.35 -15.35
CA GLU A 84 -17.52 7.85 -16.14
C GLU A 84 -17.92 6.88 -17.26
N THR A 85 -16.94 6.21 -17.89
CA THR A 85 -17.21 5.19 -18.91
C THR A 85 -17.89 3.94 -18.34
N GLU A 86 -17.52 3.47 -17.16
CA GLU A 86 -18.17 2.33 -16.51
C GLU A 86 -19.61 2.68 -16.09
N ILE A 87 -19.82 3.92 -15.61
CA ILE A 87 -21.16 4.44 -15.28
C ILE A 87 -22.03 4.50 -16.55
N LEU A 88 -21.51 5.08 -17.64
CA LEU A 88 -22.24 5.20 -18.90
C LEU A 88 -22.54 3.83 -19.53
N GLN A 89 -21.61 2.87 -19.47
CA GLN A 89 -21.85 1.50 -19.93
C GLN A 89 -22.94 0.81 -19.14
N LYS A 90 -22.97 0.98 -17.82
CA LYS A 90 -24.04 0.45 -16.97
C LYS A 90 -25.40 1.05 -17.33
N GLN A 91 -25.48 2.38 -17.47
CA GLN A 91 -26.70 3.07 -17.87
C GLN A 91 -27.19 2.63 -19.25
N LEU A 92 -26.27 2.43 -20.20
CA LEU A 92 -26.60 1.93 -21.53
C LEU A 92 -27.19 0.53 -21.47
N LEU A 93 -26.60 -0.37 -20.68
CA LEU A 93 -27.10 -1.74 -20.52
C LEU A 93 -28.48 -1.78 -19.86
N GLU A 94 -28.69 -0.98 -18.80
CA GLU A 94 -29.98 -0.84 -18.13
C GLU A 94 -31.06 -0.29 -19.08
N THR A 95 -30.71 0.71 -19.89
CA THR A 95 -31.61 1.28 -20.90
C THR A 95 -31.95 0.25 -21.98
N GLN A 96 -30.96 -0.50 -22.48
CA GLN A 96 -31.19 -1.54 -23.49
C GLN A 96 -32.10 -2.65 -22.95
N ALA A 97 -31.92 -3.06 -21.70
CA ALA A 97 -32.78 -4.05 -21.06
C ALA A 97 -34.24 -3.56 -20.96
N LEU A 98 -34.44 -2.31 -20.53
CA LEU A 98 -35.78 -1.70 -20.45
C LEU A 98 -36.43 -1.62 -21.84
N VAL A 99 -35.69 -1.19 -22.86
CA VAL A 99 -36.20 -1.11 -24.23
C VAL A 99 -36.58 -2.50 -24.77
N ALA A 100 -35.78 -3.53 -24.48
CA ALA A 100 -36.08 -4.90 -24.87
C ALA A 100 -37.36 -5.42 -24.20
N GLU A 101 -37.53 -5.16 -22.90
CA GLU A 101 -38.74 -5.52 -22.16
C GLU A 101 -39.99 -4.84 -22.72
N LEU A 102 -39.90 -3.53 -23.01
CA LEU A 102 -41.00 -2.77 -23.60
C LEU A 102 -41.36 -3.30 -24.99
N ARG A 103 -40.36 -3.57 -25.84
CA ARG A 103 -40.59 -4.18 -27.16
C ARG A 103 -41.27 -5.54 -27.04
N TYR A 104 -40.81 -6.39 -26.14
CA TYR A 104 -41.43 -7.69 -25.89
C TYR A 104 -42.90 -7.55 -25.48
N LYS A 105 -43.21 -6.64 -24.54
CA LYS A 105 -44.58 -6.35 -24.12
C LYS A 105 -45.46 -5.83 -25.26
N THR A 106 -44.93 -4.97 -26.14
CA THR A 106 -45.67 -4.46 -27.30
C THR A 106 -45.98 -5.59 -28.29
N ILE A 107 -44.98 -6.41 -28.63
CA ILE A 107 -45.15 -7.55 -29.54
C ILE A 107 -46.19 -8.55 -29.00
N LEU A 108 -46.20 -8.82 -27.70
CA LEU A 108 -47.23 -9.66 -27.07
C LEU A 108 -48.64 -9.07 -27.21
N LYS A 109 -48.79 -7.76 -27.03
CA LYS A 109 -50.08 -7.08 -27.20
C LYS A 109 -50.57 -7.06 -28.64
N GLU A 110 -49.67 -6.86 -29.61
CA GLU A 110 -50.01 -6.79 -31.03
C GLU A 110 -50.35 -8.16 -31.62
N ASN A 111 -49.69 -9.23 -31.16
CA ASN A 111 -49.94 -10.60 -31.62
C ASN A 111 -51.08 -11.30 -30.89
N GLY A 112 -51.93 -10.55 -30.16
CA GLY A 112 -53.11 -11.10 -29.48
C GLY A 112 -52.77 -12.06 -28.35
N GLY A 113 -51.65 -11.84 -27.64
CA GLY A 113 -51.35 -12.55 -26.42
C GLY A 113 -52.52 -12.46 -25.44
N ILE A 114 -52.99 -13.64 -25.01
CA ILE A 114 -54.09 -13.90 -24.06
C ILE A 114 -54.27 -12.83 -22.97
#